data_AF-A0A0P4VZB3-F1
#
_entry.id   AF-A0A0P4VZB3-F1
#
_cell.length_a   1.000
_cell.length_b   1.000
_cell.length_c   1.000
_cell.angle_alpha   90.00
_cell.angle_beta   90.00
_cell.angle_gamma   90.00
#
_symmetry.space_group_name_H-M   'P 1'
#
loop_
_entity.id
_entity.type
_entity.pdbx_description
1 polymer ?
#
loop_
_entity_poly.entity_id
_entity_poly.type
_entity_poly.pdbx_seq_one_letter_code
_entity_poly.pdbx_strand_id
1 'polypeptide(L)'
;MTEERTKAAEFSYPIMIDYYKILMKRGHAQLNPWGFLNPLQPLVWFGVWLTFCMACITLALSRLVLQWERLPITSNIMVALRCSWDQLVILLQQTLQSIPNTLASRAMIGLWLLTVMVIMRSYSSALTSLLAVRYIPVKINSLRDLIDEKEYGLIFEKSTALTTYMKGSKKGIYLELEETKAQGRAQFLKSSEVLNAARTLVKHEDYALLVEITTIKKILSDDFSITGSCDYYIAKENFFPLIFCVIGRHGLHHMPFINYIIQSMVEHDLYSNWLNEEFINVTACLKAPISITVKEPYSIVGLWGMFTLLFVGLMLAALTFLAELVVHAWIKNKENPTLYPGVIFLRHQFFKLYR
;
A
#
# COMPACT_ATOMS: atom_id res chain seq x y z
N MET A 1 25.82 -18.01 25.64
CA MET A 1 27.25 -18.36 25.74
C MET A 1 28.05 -17.50 24.76
N THR A 2 29.15 -16.88 25.17
CA THR A 2 30.04 -16.09 24.29
C THR A 2 31.49 -16.41 24.63
N GLU A 3 32.41 -16.35 23.66
CA GLU A 3 33.81 -16.74 23.84
C GLU A 3 34.47 -16.04 25.06
N GLU A 4 34.28 -14.73 25.21
CA GLU A 4 34.83 -13.97 26.34
C GLU A 4 34.28 -14.46 27.70
N ARG A 5 33.00 -14.85 27.75
CA ARG A 5 32.38 -15.31 28.99
C ARG A 5 32.80 -16.74 29.33
N THR A 6 33.05 -17.59 28.33
CA THR A 6 33.58 -18.95 28.50
C THR A 6 34.98 -18.97 29.13
N LYS A 7 35.76 -17.90 28.95
CA LYS A 7 37.06 -17.74 29.63
C LYS A 7 36.93 -17.39 31.12
N ALA A 8 35.80 -16.78 31.52
CA ALA A 8 35.58 -16.31 32.90
C ALA A 8 34.70 -17.25 33.74
N ALA A 9 33.85 -18.04 33.10
CA ALA A 9 32.88 -18.91 33.77
C ALA A 9 32.70 -20.24 33.05
N GLU A 10 32.20 -21.24 33.78
CA GLU A 10 31.85 -22.54 33.22
C GLU A 10 30.36 -22.55 32.83
N PHE A 11 30.02 -23.18 31.72
CA PHE A 11 28.66 -23.21 31.18
C PHE A 11 28.12 -24.63 31.14
N SER A 12 26.82 -24.78 31.37
CA SER A 12 26.16 -26.07 31.24
C SER A 12 25.92 -26.45 29.78
N TYR A 13 25.38 -27.66 29.58
CA TYR A 13 24.71 -27.99 28.33
C TYR A 13 23.65 -26.92 27.98
N PRO A 14 23.44 -26.64 26.68
CA PRO A 14 22.41 -25.71 26.21
C PRO A 14 21.01 -26.13 26.70
N ILE A 15 20.29 -25.17 27.28
CA ILE A 15 18.86 -25.34 27.58
C ILE A 15 18.03 -25.07 26.33
N MET A 16 18.33 -23.97 25.64
CA MET A 16 17.64 -23.60 24.42
C MET A 16 18.54 -22.76 23.50
N ILE A 17 18.20 -22.80 22.21
CA ILE A 17 18.77 -21.91 21.19
C ILE A 17 17.70 -20.90 20.81
N ASP A 18 18.07 -19.63 20.84
CA ASP A 18 17.23 -18.52 20.41
C ASP A 18 17.94 -17.71 19.32
N TYR A 19 17.24 -16.76 18.72
CA TYR A 19 17.77 -15.88 17.69
C TYR A 19 17.29 -14.46 17.94
N TYR A 20 18.08 -13.48 17.51
CA TYR A 20 17.57 -12.12 17.40
C TYR A 20 16.63 -11.98 16.21
N LYS A 21 15.63 -11.12 16.40
CA LYS A 21 14.67 -10.70 15.41
C LYS A 21 14.39 -9.21 15.52
N ILE A 22 13.78 -8.67 14.48
CA ILE A 22 13.33 -7.28 14.43
C ILE A 22 11.83 -7.25 14.76
N LEU A 23 11.47 -6.49 15.78
CA LEU A 23 10.10 -6.15 16.14
C LEU A 23 9.81 -4.70 15.75
N MET A 24 8.68 -4.48 15.08
CA MET A 24 8.26 -3.17 14.60
C MET A 24 6.76 -2.99 14.85
N LYS A 25 6.22 -1.77 14.74
CA LYS A 25 4.77 -1.62 14.61
C LYS A 25 4.26 -2.30 13.35
N ARG A 26 3.06 -2.86 13.44
CA ARG A 26 2.33 -3.38 12.30
C ARG A 26 1.83 -2.21 11.48
N GLY A 27 2.13 -2.22 10.18
CA GLY A 27 1.57 -1.24 9.26
C GLY A 27 0.04 -1.36 9.17
N HIS A 28 -0.60 -0.27 8.76
CA HIS A 28 -2.01 -0.30 8.41
C HIS A 28 -2.19 -0.66 6.93
N ALA A 29 -3.30 -1.33 6.63
CA ALA A 29 -3.73 -1.54 5.26
C ALA A 29 -3.87 -0.19 4.54
N GLN A 30 -3.03 0.06 3.54
CA GLN A 30 -3.09 1.31 2.79
C GLN A 30 -4.33 1.35 1.91
N LEU A 31 -5.10 2.42 2.02
CA LEU A 31 -6.19 2.74 1.10
C LEU A 31 -5.58 3.42 -0.11
N ASN A 32 -5.73 2.83 -1.30
CA ASN A 32 -5.33 3.47 -2.55
C ASN A 32 -6.54 4.17 -3.17
N PRO A 33 -6.61 5.52 -3.17
CA PRO A 33 -7.73 6.28 -3.71
C PRO A 33 -7.91 6.15 -5.22
N TRP A 34 -6.81 5.83 -5.91
CA TRP A 34 -6.76 5.58 -7.35
C TRP A 34 -6.90 4.09 -7.68
N GLY A 35 -7.26 3.27 -6.68
CA GLY A 35 -7.39 1.82 -6.82
C GLY A 35 -8.39 1.38 -7.90
N PHE A 36 -9.30 2.26 -8.32
CA PHE A 36 -10.25 2.00 -9.42
C PHE A 36 -9.60 1.90 -10.81
N LEU A 37 -8.35 2.35 -10.98
CA LEU A 37 -7.60 2.20 -12.25
C LEU A 37 -6.85 0.87 -12.33
N ASN A 38 -6.54 0.26 -11.18
CA ASN A 38 -5.76 -0.97 -11.06
C ASN A 38 -6.41 -2.29 -11.53
N PRO A 39 -7.76 -2.43 -11.68
CA PRO A 39 -8.36 -3.69 -12.11
C PRO A 39 -7.94 -4.15 -13.51
N LEU A 40 -7.55 -3.20 -14.38
CA LEU A 40 -7.09 -3.48 -15.73
C LEU A 40 -5.65 -3.00 -15.89
N GLN A 41 -4.82 -3.81 -16.52
CA GLN A 41 -3.46 -3.41 -16.85
C GLN A 41 -3.48 -2.28 -17.90
N PRO A 42 -2.45 -1.41 -17.94
CA PRO A 42 -2.36 -0.31 -18.91
C PRO A 42 -2.54 -0.76 -20.37
N LEU A 43 -2.03 -1.95 -20.72
CA LEU A 43 -2.20 -2.51 -22.06
C LEU A 43 -3.67 -2.82 -22.39
N VAL A 44 -4.43 -3.31 -21.42
CA VAL A 44 -5.86 -3.60 -21.61
C VAL A 44 -6.64 -2.30 -21.73
N TRP A 45 -6.31 -1.27 -20.94
CA TRP A 45 -6.88 0.07 -21.09
C TRP A 45 -6.67 0.61 -22.51
N PHE A 46 -5.47 0.46 -23.06
CA PHE A 46 -5.18 0.83 -24.45
C PHE A 46 -6.02 0.03 -25.45
N GLY A 47 -6.21 -1.27 -25.23
CA GLY A 47 -7.10 -2.12 -26.04
C GLY A 47 -8.57 -1.67 -26.01
N VAL A 48 -9.10 -1.30 -24.83
CA VAL A 48 -10.45 -0.73 -24.70
C VAL A 48 -10.57 0.57 -25.50
N TRP A 49 -9.57 1.46 -25.42
CA TRP A 49 -9.55 2.69 -26.20
C TRP A 49 -9.51 2.43 -27.70
N LEU A 50 -8.66 1.50 -28.15
CA LEU A 50 -8.55 1.13 -29.56
C LEU A 50 -9.86 0.54 -30.10
N THR A 51 -10.49 -0.37 -29.37
CA THR A 51 -11.78 -0.96 -29.75
C THR A 51 -12.90 0.07 -29.79
N PHE A 52 -12.90 1.05 -28.86
CA PHE A 52 -13.81 2.19 -28.90
C PHE A 52 -13.61 3.05 -30.16
N CYS A 53 -12.36 3.37 -30.52
CA CYS A 53 -12.05 4.10 -31.75
C CYS A 53 -12.53 3.35 -33.00
N MET A 54 -12.32 2.03 -33.05
CA MET A 54 -12.82 1.18 -34.13
C MET A 54 -14.35 1.17 -34.21
N ALA A 55 -15.05 1.12 -33.06
CA ALA A 55 -16.52 1.21 -33.02
C ALA A 55 -17.03 2.57 -33.50
N CYS A 56 -16.34 3.66 -33.19
CA CYS A 56 -16.64 5.00 -33.69
C CYS A 56 -16.46 5.08 -35.22
N ILE A 57 -15.31 4.60 -35.73
CA ILE A 57 -14.98 4.65 -37.16
C ILE A 57 -15.97 3.81 -37.97
N THR A 58 -16.25 2.58 -37.55
CA THR A 58 -17.17 1.69 -38.26
C THR A 58 -18.59 2.24 -38.31
N LEU A 59 -19.10 2.82 -37.22
CA LEU A 59 -20.42 3.46 -37.21
C LEU A 59 -20.42 4.74 -38.06
N ALA A 60 -19.40 5.59 -37.96
CA ALA A 60 -19.28 6.80 -38.77
C ALA A 60 -19.23 6.47 -40.27
N LEU A 61 -18.40 5.50 -40.68
CA LEU A 61 -18.35 5.03 -42.07
C LEU A 61 -19.69 4.49 -42.53
N SER A 62 -20.37 3.68 -41.71
CA SER A 62 -21.68 3.14 -42.07
C SER A 62 -22.71 4.24 -42.34
N ARG A 63 -22.68 5.34 -41.56
CA ARG A 63 -23.60 6.48 -41.72
C ARG A 63 -23.22 7.33 -42.92
N LEU A 64 -21.92 7.58 -43.13
CA LEU A 64 -21.41 8.35 -44.27
C LEU A 64 -21.70 7.65 -45.60
N VAL A 65 -21.51 6.34 -45.70
CA VAL A 65 -21.84 5.56 -46.91
C VAL A 65 -23.34 5.63 -47.22
N LEU A 66 -24.20 5.53 -46.19
CA LEU A 66 -25.66 5.63 -46.38
C LEU A 66 -26.15 7.05 -46.72
N GLN A 67 -25.36 8.08 -46.43
CA GLN A 67 -25.71 9.49 -46.64
C GLN A 67 -24.88 10.16 -47.74
N TRP A 68 -24.07 9.37 -48.48
CA TRP A 68 -23.05 9.85 -49.42
C TRP A 68 -23.60 10.77 -50.50
N GLU A 69 -24.83 10.56 -50.95
CA GLU A 69 -25.49 11.39 -51.98
C GLU A 69 -26.25 12.61 -51.43
N ARG A 70 -26.40 12.75 -50.10
CA ARG A 70 -27.39 13.67 -49.50
C ARG A 70 -26.80 14.79 -48.62
N LEU A 71 -25.50 14.82 -48.32
CA LEU A 71 -24.93 15.77 -47.35
C LEU A 71 -23.67 16.50 -47.82
N PRO A 72 -23.54 17.82 -47.54
CA PRO A 72 -22.29 18.58 -47.77
C PRO A 72 -21.19 18.17 -46.79
N ILE A 73 -19.92 18.33 -47.19
CA ILE A 73 -18.71 17.87 -46.46
C ILE A 73 -18.62 18.39 -45.01
N THR A 74 -19.10 19.60 -44.72
CA THR A 74 -19.15 20.17 -43.35
C THR A 74 -20.06 19.38 -42.39
N SER A 75 -21.01 18.60 -42.92
CA SER A 75 -21.86 17.70 -42.15
C SER A 75 -21.11 16.45 -41.65
N ASN A 76 -19.99 16.06 -42.28
CA ASN A 76 -19.32 14.79 -42.00
C ASN A 76 -18.66 14.77 -40.62
N ILE A 77 -18.08 15.89 -40.17
CA ILE A 77 -17.46 16.01 -38.84
C ILE A 77 -18.53 15.94 -37.74
N MET A 78 -19.66 16.63 -37.92
CA MET A 78 -20.77 16.59 -36.97
C MET A 78 -21.38 15.18 -36.87
N VAL A 79 -21.49 14.47 -37.99
CA VAL A 79 -21.92 13.07 -38.02
C VAL A 79 -20.94 12.18 -37.26
N ALA A 80 -19.62 12.36 -37.45
CA ALA A 80 -18.60 11.60 -36.73
C ALA A 80 -18.64 11.87 -35.22
N LEU A 81 -18.74 13.14 -34.81
CA LEU A 81 -18.86 13.52 -33.39
C LEU A 81 -20.10 12.92 -32.74
N ARG A 82 -21.24 12.95 -33.45
CA ARG A 82 -22.49 12.35 -32.95
C ARG A 82 -22.38 10.82 -32.84
N CYS A 83 -21.73 10.17 -33.80
CA CYS A 83 -21.49 8.72 -33.72
C CYS A 83 -20.56 8.39 -32.55
N SER A 84 -19.51 9.18 -32.32
CA SER A 84 -18.62 9.00 -31.15
C SER A 84 -19.36 9.20 -29.83
N TRP A 85 -20.28 10.16 -29.76
CA TRP A 85 -21.14 10.35 -28.59
C TRP A 85 -22.06 9.15 -28.35
N ASP A 86 -22.71 8.65 -29.40
CA ASP A 86 -23.56 7.45 -29.31
C ASP A 86 -22.76 6.23 -28.80
N GLN A 87 -21.53 6.03 -29.28
CA GLN A 87 -20.67 4.94 -28.78
C GLN A 87 -20.22 5.15 -27.33
N LEU A 88 -19.99 6.40 -26.90
CA LEU A 88 -19.62 6.74 -25.53
C LEU A 88 -20.78 6.46 -24.56
N VAL A 89 -22.02 6.80 -24.95
CA VAL A 89 -23.24 6.49 -24.20
C VAL A 89 -23.37 4.98 -23.99
N ILE A 90 -23.10 4.18 -25.04
CA ILE A 90 -23.11 2.71 -24.92
C ILE A 90 -22.01 2.22 -23.99
N LEU A 91 -20.78 2.77 -24.10
CA LEU A 91 -19.66 2.42 -23.22
C LEU A 91 -19.99 2.67 -21.74
N LEU A 92 -20.69 3.77 -21.44
CA LEU A 92 -21.17 4.14 -20.12
C LEU A 92 -22.43 3.37 -19.69
N GLN A 93 -22.86 2.36 -20.46
CA GLN A 93 -24.05 1.55 -20.23
C GLN A 93 -25.35 2.35 -20.16
N GLN A 94 -25.42 3.48 -20.85
CA GLN A 94 -26.61 4.31 -20.96
C GLN A 94 -27.43 3.94 -22.20
N THR A 95 -28.72 4.30 -22.19
CA THR A 95 -29.64 3.99 -23.28
C THR A 95 -29.45 4.95 -24.46
N LEU A 96 -29.41 4.39 -25.67
CA LEU A 96 -29.33 5.18 -26.91
C LEU A 96 -30.66 5.89 -27.18
N GLN A 97 -30.61 7.17 -27.54
CA GLN A 97 -31.80 7.96 -27.87
C GLN A 97 -32.37 7.64 -29.26
N SER A 98 -31.53 7.21 -30.20
CA SER A 98 -31.94 6.92 -31.58
C SER A 98 -31.29 5.63 -32.08
N ILE A 99 -32.11 4.65 -32.42
CA ILE A 99 -31.66 3.38 -33.00
C ILE A 99 -31.49 3.56 -34.51
N PRO A 100 -30.43 3.01 -35.14
CA PRO A 100 -30.30 3.08 -36.58
C PRO A 100 -31.30 2.17 -37.31
N ASN A 101 -31.63 2.55 -38.54
CA ASN A 101 -32.68 1.89 -39.33
C ASN A 101 -32.19 0.64 -40.09
N THR A 102 -30.89 0.48 -40.31
CA THR A 102 -30.35 -0.64 -41.11
C THR A 102 -29.97 -1.83 -40.24
N LEU A 103 -30.17 -3.06 -40.76
CA LEU A 103 -29.81 -4.28 -40.03
C LEU A 103 -28.31 -4.38 -39.73
N ALA A 104 -27.45 -3.96 -40.66
CA ALA A 104 -25.99 -4.00 -40.48
C ALA A 104 -25.52 -3.11 -39.31
N SER A 105 -26.05 -1.88 -39.21
CA SER A 105 -25.70 -0.96 -38.12
C SER A 105 -26.25 -1.43 -36.77
N ARG A 106 -27.44 -2.06 -36.75
CA ARG A 106 -27.99 -2.72 -35.54
C ARG A 106 -27.10 -3.89 -35.09
N ALA A 107 -26.60 -4.69 -36.03
CA ALA A 107 -25.68 -5.78 -35.71
C ALA A 107 -24.34 -5.26 -35.14
N MET A 108 -23.79 -4.18 -35.73
CA MET A 108 -22.58 -3.52 -35.21
C MET A 108 -22.76 -2.98 -33.79
N ILE A 109 -23.88 -2.28 -33.53
CA ILE A 109 -24.22 -1.79 -32.18
C ILE A 109 -24.44 -2.96 -31.22
N GLY A 110 -25.11 -4.03 -31.66
CA GLY A 110 -25.32 -5.24 -30.85
C GLY A 110 -24.01 -5.91 -30.44
N LEU A 111 -23.05 -6.01 -31.37
CA LEU A 111 -21.73 -6.54 -31.07
C LEU A 111 -20.96 -5.63 -30.10
N TRP A 112 -21.00 -4.31 -30.31
CA TRP A 112 -20.39 -3.35 -29.40
C TRP A 112 -21.00 -3.41 -27.99
N LEU A 113 -22.33 -3.51 -27.88
CA LEU A 113 -23.03 -3.70 -26.62
C LEU A 113 -22.57 -4.95 -25.89
N LEU A 114 -22.41 -6.07 -26.60
CA LEU A 114 -21.91 -7.33 -26.03
C LEU A 114 -20.46 -7.16 -25.54
N THR A 115 -19.60 -6.52 -26.33
CA THR A 115 -18.21 -6.24 -25.95
C THR A 115 -18.15 -5.37 -24.68
N VAL A 116 -18.89 -4.26 -24.64
CA VAL A 116 -18.95 -3.38 -23.46
C VAL A 116 -19.49 -4.12 -22.24
N MET A 117 -20.52 -4.94 -22.40
CA MET A 117 -21.07 -5.73 -21.31
C MET A 117 -20.00 -6.64 -20.69
N VAL A 118 -19.24 -7.37 -21.50
CA VAL A 118 -18.17 -8.25 -21.03
C VAL A 118 -17.05 -7.47 -20.34
N ILE A 119 -16.64 -6.33 -20.92
CA ILE A 119 -15.59 -5.47 -20.34
C ILE A 119 -16.03 -4.95 -18.97
N MET A 120 -17.24 -4.39 -18.87
CA MET A 120 -17.74 -3.79 -17.62
C MET A 120 -17.97 -4.82 -16.52
N ARG A 121 -18.47 -6.02 -16.87
CA ARG A 121 -18.62 -7.13 -15.91
C ARG A 121 -17.27 -7.62 -15.41
N SER A 122 -16.30 -7.78 -16.31
CA SER A 122 -14.92 -8.16 -15.94
C SER A 122 -14.27 -7.12 -15.03
N TYR A 123 -14.41 -5.83 -15.38
CA TYR A 123 -13.92 -4.72 -14.56
C TYR A 123 -14.54 -4.73 -13.15
N SER A 124 -15.86 -4.86 -13.06
CA SER A 124 -16.57 -4.88 -11.77
C SER A 124 -16.14 -6.06 -10.89
N SER A 125 -15.96 -7.24 -11.49
CA SER A 125 -15.48 -8.44 -10.79
C SER A 125 -14.05 -8.28 -10.29
N ALA A 126 -13.13 -7.82 -11.15
CA ALA A 126 -11.74 -7.58 -10.80
C ALA A 126 -11.61 -6.49 -9.71
N LEU A 127 -12.38 -5.41 -9.81
CA LEU A 127 -12.43 -4.36 -8.79
C LEU A 127 -12.91 -4.90 -7.44
N THR A 128 -13.98 -5.71 -7.44
CA THR A 128 -14.50 -6.33 -6.21
C THR A 128 -13.46 -7.24 -5.56
N SER A 129 -12.74 -8.02 -6.36
CA SER A 129 -11.68 -8.91 -5.87
C SER A 129 -10.51 -8.13 -5.26
N LEU A 130 -10.05 -7.05 -5.92
CA LEU A 130 -8.98 -6.19 -5.42
C LEU A 130 -9.36 -5.46 -4.13
N LEU A 131 -10.63 -5.07 -3.99
CA LEU A 131 -11.10 -4.38 -2.80
C LEU A 131 -11.38 -5.32 -1.62
N ALA A 132 -11.62 -6.61 -1.89
CA ALA A 132 -11.90 -7.60 -0.85
C ALA A 132 -10.69 -7.88 0.05
N VAL A 133 -9.48 -7.78 -0.50
CA VAL A 133 -8.22 -8.07 0.21
C VAL A 133 -7.36 -6.82 0.23
N ARG A 134 -7.07 -6.32 1.44
CA ARG A 134 -6.06 -5.29 1.62
C ARG A 134 -4.76 -5.93 2.09
N TYR A 135 -3.66 -5.47 1.51
CA TYR A 135 -2.31 -5.86 1.91
C TYR A 135 -1.72 -4.82 2.84
N ILE A 136 -1.15 -5.27 3.95
CA ILE A 136 -0.29 -4.43 4.77
C ILE A 136 1.09 -4.43 4.13
N PRO A 137 1.62 -3.28 3.68
CA PRO A 137 2.95 -3.22 3.12
C PRO A 137 3.98 -3.57 4.19
N VAL A 138 4.82 -4.55 3.91
CA VAL A 138 5.95 -4.92 4.76
C VAL A 138 7.21 -4.35 4.12
N LYS A 139 7.74 -3.27 4.71
CA LYS A 139 8.96 -2.62 4.19
C LYS A 139 10.24 -3.34 4.61
N ILE A 140 10.29 -3.88 5.83
CA ILE A 140 11.53 -4.42 6.42
C ILE A 140 11.32 -5.91 6.76
N ASN A 141 12.08 -6.80 6.11
CA ASN A 141 12.09 -8.23 6.41
C ASN A 141 13.45 -8.74 6.87
N SER A 142 14.52 -8.00 6.57
CA SER A 142 15.91 -8.34 6.87
C SER A 142 16.65 -7.22 7.61
N LEU A 143 17.79 -7.55 8.21
CA LEU A 143 18.72 -6.56 8.76
C LEU A 143 19.20 -5.57 7.69
N ARG A 144 19.35 -6.03 6.44
CA ARG A 144 19.82 -5.18 5.34
C ARG A 144 18.78 -4.11 5.02
N ASP A 145 17.51 -4.51 4.90
CA ASP A 145 16.40 -3.58 4.68
C ASP A 145 16.33 -2.52 5.78
N LEU A 146 16.56 -2.91 7.04
CA LEU A 146 16.54 -2.00 8.20
C LEU A 146 17.70 -0.98 8.20
N ILE A 147 18.84 -1.34 7.62
CA ILE A 147 20.00 -0.45 7.51
C ILE A 147 19.82 0.52 6.33
N ASP A 148 19.32 0.01 5.21
CA ASP A 148 19.07 0.82 4.02
C ASP A 148 17.94 1.84 4.26
N GLU A 149 16.91 1.47 5.02
CA GLU A 149 15.82 2.36 5.42
C GLU A 149 16.22 3.20 6.65
N LYS A 150 16.73 4.41 6.39
CA LYS A 150 17.20 5.34 7.43
C LYS A 150 16.08 6.02 8.24
N GLU A 151 14.82 5.89 7.80
CA GLU A 151 13.65 6.46 8.49
C GLU A 151 13.43 5.82 9.87
N TYR A 152 13.82 4.56 10.07
CA TYR A 152 13.61 3.86 11.33
C TYR A 152 14.76 4.06 12.31
N GLY A 153 14.42 4.43 13.54
CA GLY A 153 15.32 4.36 14.68
C GLY A 153 15.50 2.92 15.17
N LEU A 154 16.66 2.59 15.72
CA LEU A 154 16.97 1.25 16.22
C LEU A 154 17.02 1.25 17.74
N ILE A 155 16.49 0.19 18.34
CA ILE A 155 16.54 -0.02 19.79
C ILE A 155 17.27 -1.33 20.06
N PHE A 156 18.30 -1.25 20.89
CA PHE A 156 19.09 -2.37 21.38
C PHE A 156 19.10 -2.41 22.90
N GLU A 157 19.21 -3.60 23.47
CA GLU A 157 19.54 -3.76 24.89
C GLU A 157 21.06 -3.56 25.11
N LYS A 158 21.42 -2.81 26.17
CA LYS A 158 22.82 -2.57 26.56
C LYS A 158 23.50 -3.85 27.04
N SER A 159 24.78 -3.99 26.70
CA SER A 159 25.68 -5.01 27.28
C SER A 159 25.28 -6.47 26.97
N THR A 160 24.58 -6.68 25.86
CA THR A 160 24.27 -8.01 25.34
C THR A 160 25.39 -8.56 24.46
N ALA A 161 25.34 -9.86 24.19
CA ALA A 161 26.27 -10.53 23.28
C ALA A 161 26.30 -9.88 21.89
N LEU A 162 25.14 -9.45 21.37
CA LEU A 162 25.03 -8.74 20.10
C LEU A 162 25.77 -7.40 20.16
N THR A 163 25.54 -6.58 21.19
CA THR A 163 26.23 -5.27 21.29
C THR A 163 27.73 -5.38 21.47
N THR A 164 28.22 -6.42 22.15
CA THR A 164 29.67 -6.70 22.22
C THR A 164 30.21 -7.13 20.86
N TYR A 165 29.48 -7.99 20.14
CA TYR A 165 29.88 -8.44 18.81
C TYR A 165 29.90 -7.31 17.77
N MET A 166 28.89 -6.43 17.78
CA MET A 166 28.82 -5.25 16.91
C MET A 166 30.04 -4.34 17.11
N LYS A 167 30.43 -4.04 18.36
CA LYS A 167 31.63 -3.26 18.69
C LYS A 167 32.93 -3.90 18.23
N GLY A 168 33.02 -5.23 18.26
CA GLY A 168 34.20 -5.98 17.83
C GLY A 168 34.29 -6.20 16.32
N SER A 169 33.19 -5.99 15.59
CA SER A 169 33.11 -6.24 14.16
C SER A 169 33.90 -5.20 13.37
N LYS A 170 34.69 -5.65 12.38
CA LYS A 170 35.52 -4.77 11.53
C LYS A 170 34.97 -4.58 10.12
N LYS A 171 34.02 -5.41 9.68
CA LYS A 171 33.42 -5.38 8.33
C LYS A 171 32.02 -5.99 8.36
N GLY A 172 31.19 -5.61 7.38
CA GLY A 172 29.88 -6.19 7.13
C GLY A 172 28.76 -5.58 7.95
N ILE A 173 27.61 -6.24 7.93
CA ILE A 173 26.34 -5.69 8.41
C ILE A 173 26.35 -5.28 9.89
N TYR A 174 27.09 -6.01 10.74
CA TYR A 174 27.19 -5.70 12.16
C TYR A 174 28.07 -4.48 12.46
N LEU A 175 29.03 -4.15 11.58
CA LEU A 175 29.76 -2.89 11.67
C LEU A 175 28.81 -1.73 11.32
N GLU A 176 28.05 -1.87 10.23
CA GLU A 176 27.06 -0.87 9.82
C GLU A 176 26.02 -0.64 10.93
N LEU A 177 25.60 -1.70 11.64
CA LEU A 177 24.75 -1.58 12.83
C LEU A 177 25.43 -0.80 13.97
N GLU A 178 26.70 -1.04 14.28
CA GLU A 178 27.40 -0.22 15.30
C GLU A 178 27.53 1.24 14.86
N GLU A 179 27.75 1.51 13.57
CA GLU A 179 27.83 2.88 13.02
C GLU A 179 26.53 3.66 13.18
N THR A 180 25.37 2.99 13.23
CA THR A 180 24.07 3.65 13.50
C THR A 180 24.04 4.36 14.86
N LYS A 181 24.88 3.95 15.80
CA LYS A 181 25.07 4.63 17.09
C LYS A 181 25.72 5.99 16.92
N ALA A 182 26.78 6.08 16.11
CA ALA A 182 27.47 7.34 15.84
C ALA A 182 26.57 8.33 15.07
N GLN A 183 25.65 7.79 14.26
CA GLN A 183 24.64 8.56 13.53
C GLN A 183 23.48 9.05 14.41
N GLY A 184 23.42 8.67 15.69
CA GLY A 184 22.30 9.00 16.59
C GLY A 184 21.01 8.25 16.29
N ARG A 185 21.04 7.23 15.42
CA ARG A 185 19.87 6.44 15.00
C ARG A 185 19.59 5.26 15.93
N ALA A 186 20.61 4.75 16.62
CA ALA A 186 20.47 3.66 17.59
C ALA A 186 20.42 4.14 19.04
N GLN A 187 19.37 3.74 19.74
CA GLN A 187 19.24 3.85 21.19
C GLN A 187 19.62 2.54 21.84
N PHE A 188 20.43 2.63 22.89
CA PHE A 188 20.76 1.48 23.73
C PHE A 188 20.05 1.69 25.07
N LEU A 189 19.24 0.73 25.48
CA LEU A 189 18.40 0.79 26.68
C LEU A 189 18.80 -0.27 27.70
N LYS A 190 18.47 -0.08 28.98
CA LYS A 190 18.65 -1.15 29.97
C LYS A 190 17.59 -2.23 29.76
N SER A 191 17.88 -3.47 30.17
CA SER A 191 16.93 -4.59 30.10
C SER A 191 15.53 -4.25 30.64
N SER A 192 15.47 -3.55 31.79
CA SER A 192 14.22 -3.12 32.43
C SER A 192 13.39 -2.12 31.60
N GLU A 193 14.02 -1.39 30.68
CA GLU A 193 13.39 -0.34 29.87
C GLU A 193 12.89 -0.87 28.52
N VAL A 194 13.39 -2.03 28.07
CA VAL A 194 13.08 -2.62 26.75
C VAL A 194 11.58 -2.86 26.56
N LEU A 195 10.91 -3.43 27.58
CA LEU A 195 9.47 -3.70 27.52
C LEU A 195 8.64 -2.40 27.41
N ASN A 196 9.06 -1.35 28.11
CA ASN A 196 8.39 -0.05 28.05
C ASN A 196 8.64 0.61 26.69
N ALA A 197 9.86 0.54 26.17
CA ALA A 197 10.21 1.05 24.85
C ALA A 197 9.46 0.35 23.72
N ALA A 198 9.20 -0.96 23.84
CA ALA A 198 8.33 -1.67 22.90
C ALA A 198 6.91 -1.08 22.88
N ARG A 199 6.31 -0.83 24.05
CA ARG A 199 4.94 -0.32 24.16
C ARG A 199 4.79 1.16 23.78
N THR A 200 5.85 1.94 23.90
CA THR A 200 5.82 3.39 23.64
C THR A 200 6.42 3.72 22.27
N LEU A 201 7.73 3.51 22.11
CA LEU A 201 8.46 3.86 20.90
C LEU A 201 8.10 2.95 19.73
N VAL A 202 8.16 1.63 19.90
CA VAL A 202 7.92 0.69 18.77
C VAL A 202 6.47 0.73 18.33
N LYS A 203 5.51 0.84 19.25
CA LYS A 203 4.07 0.82 18.93
C LYS A 203 3.58 2.12 18.27
N HIS A 204 4.09 3.27 18.68
CA HIS A 204 3.57 4.57 18.23
C HIS A 204 4.51 5.31 17.26
N GLU A 205 5.82 5.12 17.36
CA GLU A 205 6.82 5.80 16.55
C GLU A 205 7.44 4.84 15.51
N ASP A 206 8.35 5.34 14.67
CA ASP A 206 9.05 4.54 13.65
C ASP A 206 10.36 3.97 14.23
N TYR A 207 10.23 3.14 15.26
CA TYR A 207 11.36 2.41 15.86
C TYR A 207 11.29 0.91 15.60
N ALA A 208 12.45 0.32 15.37
CA ALA A 208 12.67 -1.12 15.26
C ALA A 208 13.43 -1.61 16.51
N LEU A 209 12.85 -2.58 17.22
CA LEU A 209 13.47 -3.21 18.38
C LEU A 209 14.14 -4.51 17.97
N LEU A 210 15.44 -4.64 18.26
CA LEU A 210 16.24 -5.83 17.96
C LEU A 210 16.46 -6.62 19.24
N VAL A 211 15.67 -7.67 19.43
CA VAL A 211 15.69 -8.52 20.63
C VAL A 211 15.43 -9.99 20.27
N GLU A 212 15.59 -10.88 21.24
CA GLU A 212 15.41 -12.31 21.09
C GLU A 212 13.95 -12.70 20.81
N ILE A 213 13.72 -13.83 20.14
CA ILE A 213 12.36 -14.31 19.82
C ILE A 213 11.56 -14.53 21.11
N THR A 214 12.18 -15.04 22.17
CA THR A 214 11.52 -15.20 23.49
C THR A 214 11.02 -13.87 24.05
N THR A 215 11.84 -12.83 24.02
CA THR A 215 11.47 -11.47 24.44
C THR A 215 10.32 -10.93 23.59
N ILE A 216 10.37 -11.11 22.26
CA ILE A 216 9.27 -10.72 21.36
C ILE A 216 7.98 -11.46 21.70
N LYS A 217 8.04 -12.78 21.91
CA LYS A 217 6.87 -13.59 22.30
C LYS A 217 6.25 -13.09 23.60
N LYS A 218 7.07 -12.72 24.59
CA LYS A 218 6.60 -12.13 25.84
C LYS A 218 5.91 -10.78 25.61
N ILE A 219 6.52 -9.89 24.84
CA ILE A 219 5.93 -8.57 24.48
C ILE A 219 4.56 -8.76 23.82
N LEU A 220 4.47 -9.67 22.84
CA LEU A 220 3.22 -9.96 22.14
C LEU A 220 2.17 -10.55 23.08
N SER A 221 2.54 -11.52 23.92
CA SER A 221 1.64 -12.16 24.87
C SER A 221 1.07 -11.15 25.87
N ASP A 222 1.92 -10.29 26.44
CA ASP A 222 1.51 -9.27 27.40
C ASP A 222 0.62 -8.20 26.74
N ASP A 223 1.00 -7.70 25.55
CA ASP A 223 0.21 -6.68 24.84
C ASP A 223 -1.14 -7.22 24.39
N PHE A 224 -1.18 -8.45 23.86
CA PHE A 224 -2.44 -9.08 23.44
C PHE A 224 -3.36 -9.38 24.63
N SER A 225 -2.80 -9.82 25.76
CA SER A 225 -3.58 -10.04 26.99
C SER A 225 -4.25 -8.77 27.52
N ILE A 226 -3.66 -7.60 27.28
CA ILE A 226 -4.20 -6.30 27.72
C ILE A 226 -5.16 -5.71 26.68
N THR A 227 -4.77 -5.70 25.41
CA THR A 227 -5.46 -4.96 24.33
C THR A 227 -6.41 -5.83 23.51
N GLY A 228 -6.14 -7.13 23.41
CA GLY A 228 -6.81 -8.04 22.48
C GLY A 228 -6.45 -7.83 21.00
N SER A 229 -5.49 -6.96 20.67
CA SER A 229 -5.04 -6.67 19.30
C SER A 229 -3.59 -7.09 19.05
N CYS A 230 -3.24 -7.31 17.78
CA CYS A 230 -1.89 -7.68 17.34
C CYS A 230 -1.28 -6.53 16.53
N ASP A 231 -0.73 -5.55 17.24
CA ASP A 231 -0.28 -4.26 16.70
C ASP A 231 1.21 -4.24 16.32
N TYR A 232 1.92 -5.35 16.51
CA TYR A 232 3.32 -5.48 16.13
C TYR A 232 3.50 -6.38 14.91
N TYR A 233 4.58 -6.12 14.19
CA TYR A 233 5.07 -6.91 13.07
C TYR A 233 6.46 -7.47 13.40
N ILE A 234 6.67 -8.75 13.09
CA ILE A 234 7.94 -9.44 13.30
C ILE A 234 8.58 -9.71 11.94
N ALA A 235 9.82 -9.26 11.77
CA ALA A 235 10.58 -9.54 10.54
C ALA A 235 10.83 -11.05 10.35
N LYS A 236 10.97 -11.46 9.09
CA LYS A 236 11.13 -12.88 8.73
C LYS A 236 12.50 -13.43 9.11
N GLU A 237 13.56 -12.66 8.86
CA GLU A 237 14.94 -13.09 9.09
C GLU A 237 15.22 -13.37 10.58
N ASN A 238 15.85 -14.51 10.85
CA ASN A 238 16.51 -14.79 12.11
C ASN A 238 17.98 -14.40 11.94
N PHE A 239 18.54 -13.63 12.87
CA PHE A 239 19.97 -13.33 12.87
C PHE A 239 20.56 -13.54 14.26
N PHE A 240 21.89 -13.64 14.33
CA PHE A 240 22.65 -13.76 15.57
C PHE A 240 22.12 -14.84 16.55
N PRO A 241 22.43 -16.14 16.34
CA PRO A 241 22.00 -17.20 17.24
C PRO A 241 22.56 -17.01 18.65
N LEU A 242 21.72 -17.28 19.64
CA LEU A 242 22.05 -17.27 21.05
C LEU A 242 21.84 -18.66 21.65
N ILE A 243 22.75 -19.01 22.56
CA ILE A 243 22.67 -20.25 23.33
C ILE A 243 22.46 -19.87 24.79
N PHE A 244 21.31 -20.27 25.33
CA PHE A 244 20.97 -20.12 26.75
C PHE A 244 21.42 -21.36 27.52
N CYS A 245 22.13 -21.13 28.62
CA CYS A 245 22.71 -22.15 29.47
C CYS A 245 22.87 -21.61 30.90
N VAL A 246 22.98 -22.51 31.86
CA VAL A 246 23.27 -22.15 33.26
C VAL A 246 24.75 -21.82 33.38
N ILE A 247 25.04 -20.77 34.16
CA ILE A 247 26.39 -20.30 34.40
C ILE A 247 26.83 -20.80 35.77
N GLY A 248 27.96 -21.52 35.79
CA GLY A 248 28.65 -21.98 36.99
C GLY A 248 29.96 -21.24 37.20
N ARG A 249 30.41 -21.22 38.46
CA ARG A 249 31.79 -20.81 38.77
C ARG A 249 32.76 -21.82 38.12
N HIS A 250 33.89 -21.33 37.63
CA HIS A 250 34.91 -22.19 37.05
C HIS A 250 35.38 -23.27 38.05
N GLY A 251 35.34 -24.55 37.64
CA GLY A 251 35.74 -25.68 38.47
C GLY A 251 34.69 -26.10 39.49
N LEU A 252 33.41 -25.83 39.23
CA LEU A 252 32.31 -26.23 40.11
C LEU A 252 32.17 -27.76 40.11
N HIS A 253 32.45 -28.42 41.23
CA HIS A 253 32.40 -29.88 41.35
C HIS A 253 31.05 -30.49 40.95
N HIS A 254 29.94 -29.77 41.17
CA HIS A 254 28.59 -30.23 40.83
C HIS A 254 28.19 -29.99 39.36
N MET A 255 29.04 -29.41 38.53
CA MET A 255 28.70 -29.09 37.14
C MET A 255 28.29 -30.32 36.30
N PRO A 256 28.94 -31.50 36.43
CA PRO A 256 28.49 -32.71 35.75
C PRO A 256 27.08 -33.16 36.15
N PHE A 257 26.72 -32.99 37.41
CA PHE A 257 25.38 -33.32 37.91
C PHE A 257 24.32 -32.32 37.40
N ILE A 258 24.64 -31.02 37.39
CA ILE A 258 23.78 -29.98 36.81
C ILE A 258 23.54 -30.25 35.32
N ASN A 259 24.60 -30.64 34.60
CA ASN A 259 24.53 -31.01 33.19
C ASN A 259 23.60 -32.20 32.95
N TYR A 260 23.67 -33.24 33.78
CA TYR A 260 22.75 -34.37 33.72
C TYR A 260 21.29 -33.95 33.91
N ILE A 261 21.00 -33.10 34.91
CA ILE A 261 19.64 -32.58 35.15
C ILE A 261 19.14 -31.76 33.96
N ILE A 262 19.95 -30.82 33.47
CA ILE A 262 19.57 -29.95 32.35
C ILE A 262 19.31 -30.77 31.10
N GLN A 263 20.18 -31.73 30.81
CA GLN A 263 20.01 -32.61 29.66
C GLN A 263 18.72 -33.41 29.77
N SER A 264 18.46 -34.02 30.92
CA SER A 264 17.20 -34.75 31.16
C SER A 264 15.97 -33.83 31.03
N MET A 265 16.05 -32.60 31.55
CA MET A 265 14.97 -31.60 31.46
C MET A 265 14.66 -31.20 30.00
N VAL A 266 15.70 -31.04 29.17
CA VAL A 266 15.56 -30.70 27.75
C VAL A 266 15.07 -31.91 26.95
N GLU A 267 15.57 -33.13 27.22
CA GLU A 267 15.14 -34.36 26.57
C GLU A 267 13.65 -34.68 26.80
N HIS A 268 13.12 -34.33 27.98
CA HIS A 268 11.70 -34.46 28.31
C HIS A 268 10.84 -33.25 27.91
N ASP A 269 11.41 -32.27 27.21
CA ASP A 269 10.75 -31.03 26.75
C ASP A 269 10.10 -30.19 27.87
N LEU A 270 10.51 -30.39 29.13
CA LEU A 270 9.93 -29.71 30.28
C LEU A 270 10.10 -28.19 30.19
N TYR A 271 11.28 -27.75 29.77
CA TYR A 271 11.58 -26.33 29.63
C TYR A 271 10.73 -25.66 28.56
N SER A 272 10.58 -26.28 27.39
CA SER A 272 9.72 -25.73 26.32
C SER A 272 8.26 -25.66 26.76
N ASN A 273 7.78 -26.67 27.49
CA ASN A 273 6.42 -26.67 28.02
C ASN A 273 6.20 -25.51 29.00
N TRP A 274 7.07 -25.33 30.00
CA TRP A 274 6.97 -24.21 30.94
C TRP A 274 7.09 -22.85 30.24
N LEU A 275 7.95 -22.75 29.23
CA LEU A 275 8.09 -21.53 28.45
C LEU A 275 6.81 -21.21 27.65
N ASN A 276 6.13 -22.23 27.11
CA ASN A 276 4.86 -22.05 26.41
C ASN A 276 3.71 -21.71 27.36
N GLU A 277 3.72 -22.21 28.60
CA GLU A 277 2.76 -21.84 29.65
C GLU A 277 2.86 -20.35 30.02
N GLU A 278 4.06 -19.76 29.97
CA GLU A 278 4.29 -18.33 30.21
C GLU A 278 3.78 -17.44 29.04
N PHE A 279 3.72 -17.99 27.81
CA PHE A 279 3.30 -17.25 26.61
C PHE A 279 1.81 -17.47 26.29
N ILE A 280 0.93 -16.92 27.12
CA ILE A 280 -0.51 -17.02 26.95
C ILE A 280 -0.95 -16.36 25.63
N ASN A 281 -1.73 -17.07 24.82
CA ASN A 281 -2.39 -16.58 23.58
C ASN A 281 -1.47 -16.00 22.49
N VAL A 282 -0.15 -16.19 22.56
CA VAL A 282 0.82 -15.61 21.60
C VAL A 282 0.62 -16.12 20.16
N THR A 283 0.02 -17.31 20.01
CA THR A 283 -0.22 -17.95 18.70
C THR A 283 -1.17 -17.15 17.81
N ALA A 284 -2.06 -16.33 18.39
CA ALA A 284 -2.94 -15.44 17.65
C ALA A 284 -2.14 -14.38 16.87
N CYS A 285 -1.11 -13.80 17.49
CA CYS A 285 -0.29 -12.76 16.86
C CYS A 285 0.84 -13.32 15.99
N LEU A 286 1.42 -14.48 16.35
CA LEU A 286 2.46 -15.12 15.52
C LEU A 286 1.93 -15.56 14.15
N LYS A 287 0.63 -15.84 14.05
CA LYS A 287 -0.04 -16.23 12.80
C LYS A 287 -0.84 -15.10 12.16
N ALA A 288 -0.65 -13.86 12.62
CA ALA A 288 -1.41 -12.73 12.10
C ALA A 288 -1.13 -12.52 10.60
N PRO A 289 -2.16 -12.57 9.72
CA PRO A 289 -1.95 -12.50 8.28
C PRO A 289 -1.58 -11.07 7.84
N ILE A 290 -0.74 -10.97 6.81
CA ILE A 290 -0.35 -9.69 6.18
C ILE A 290 -1.47 -9.19 5.26
N SER A 291 -2.29 -10.10 4.73
CA SER A 291 -3.52 -9.81 4.01
C SER A 291 -4.71 -9.82 4.96
N ILE A 292 -5.52 -8.77 4.92
CA ILE A 292 -6.74 -8.65 5.72
C ILE A 292 -7.93 -8.64 4.78
N THR A 293 -8.86 -9.57 5.00
CA THR A 293 -10.16 -9.56 4.34
C THR A 293 -10.98 -8.42 4.93
N VAL A 294 -11.34 -7.45 4.09
CA VAL A 294 -12.03 -6.24 4.54
C VAL A 294 -13.49 -6.55 4.79
N LYS A 295 -13.94 -6.38 6.03
CA LYS A 295 -15.37 -6.39 6.39
C LYS A 295 -15.93 -4.99 6.63
N GLU A 296 -15.06 -3.98 6.67
CA GLU A 296 -15.42 -2.60 6.95
C GLU A 296 -16.03 -1.90 5.73
N PRO A 297 -16.99 -0.98 5.93
CA PRO A 297 -17.53 -0.17 4.86
C PRO A 297 -16.47 0.75 4.24
N TYR A 298 -16.68 1.15 2.99
CA TYR A 298 -15.77 2.07 2.30
C TYR A 298 -15.79 3.46 2.95
N SER A 299 -14.60 4.00 3.21
CA SER A 299 -14.41 5.35 3.73
C SER A 299 -14.13 6.34 2.61
N ILE A 300 -14.34 7.64 2.89
CA ILE A 300 -14.05 8.73 1.94
C ILE A 300 -12.56 8.74 1.53
N VAL A 301 -11.67 8.34 2.44
CA VAL A 301 -10.21 8.24 2.20
C VAL A 301 -9.89 7.23 1.10
N GLY A 302 -10.70 6.19 0.93
CA GLY A 302 -10.55 5.21 -0.16
C GLY A 302 -11.14 5.65 -1.50
N LEU A 303 -12.00 6.68 -1.52
CA LEU A 303 -12.83 7.03 -2.70
C LEU A 303 -12.67 8.47 -3.19
N TRP A 304 -11.89 9.32 -2.53
CA TRP A 304 -11.75 10.73 -2.92
C TRP A 304 -11.21 10.94 -4.35
N GLY A 305 -10.47 9.97 -4.90
CA GLY A 305 -10.02 10.02 -6.30
C GLY A 305 -11.18 10.08 -7.31
N MET A 306 -12.27 9.35 -7.07
CA MET A 306 -13.46 9.38 -7.93
C MET A 306 -14.19 10.74 -7.86
N PHE A 307 -14.32 11.29 -6.65
CA PHE A 307 -14.93 12.62 -6.46
C PHE A 307 -14.10 13.73 -7.09
N THR A 308 -12.77 13.61 -7.04
CA THR A 308 -11.85 14.55 -7.68
C THR A 308 -12.02 14.53 -9.20
N LEU A 309 -12.13 13.34 -9.80
CA LEU A 309 -12.36 13.20 -11.24
C LEU A 309 -13.68 13.83 -11.69
N LEU A 310 -14.75 13.66 -10.90
CA LEU A 310 -16.03 14.32 -11.15
C LEU A 310 -15.91 15.85 -11.08
N PHE A 311 -15.26 16.38 -10.04
CA PHE A 311 -15.09 17.82 -9.86
C PHE A 311 -14.30 18.45 -11.01
N VAL A 312 -13.20 17.82 -11.43
CA VAL A 312 -12.40 18.28 -12.58
C VAL A 312 -13.23 18.25 -13.87
N GLY A 313 -14.03 17.20 -14.09
CA GLY A 313 -14.91 17.09 -15.24
C GLY A 313 -15.97 18.21 -15.30
N LEU A 314 -16.60 18.52 -14.17
CA LEU A 314 -17.58 19.61 -14.08
C LEU A 314 -16.94 20.99 -14.30
N MET A 315 -15.73 21.20 -13.76
CA MET A 315 -14.99 22.45 -13.98
C MET A 315 -14.63 22.64 -15.45
N LEU A 316 -14.15 21.60 -16.13
CA LEU A 316 -13.87 21.66 -17.56
C LEU A 316 -15.13 21.94 -18.38
N ALA A 317 -16.25 21.29 -18.07
CA ALA A 317 -17.53 21.54 -18.74
C ALA A 317 -18.04 22.98 -18.55
N ALA A 318 -17.89 23.54 -17.34
CA ALA A 318 -18.22 24.93 -17.07
C ALA A 318 -17.33 25.89 -17.86
N LEU A 319 -16.02 25.61 -17.94
CA LEU A 319 -15.07 26.41 -18.72
C LEU A 319 -15.37 26.36 -20.22
N THR A 320 -15.70 25.18 -20.78
CA THR A 320 -16.08 25.07 -22.20
C THR A 320 -17.38 25.83 -22.49
N PHE A 321 -18.37 25.76 -21.61
CA PHE A 321 -19.61 26.52 -21.76
C PHE A 321 -19.38 28.04 -21.70
N LEU A 322 -18.54 28.51 -20.77
CA LEU A 322 -18.15 29.92 -20.71
C LEU A 322 -17.41 30.36 -21.98
N ALA A 323 -16.51 29.54 -22.51
CA ALA A 323 -15.81 29.82 -23.76
C ALA A 323 -16.79 29.90 -24.95
N GLU A 324 -17.76 28.99 -25.04
CA GLU A 324 -18.83 29.04 -26.06
C GLU A 324 -19.65 30.32 -25.97
N LEU A 325 -20.03 30.76 -24.76
CA LEU A 325 -20.75 32.01 -24.56
C LEU A 325 -19.94 33.23 -25.02
N VAL A 326 -18.64 33.27 -24.71
CA VAL A 326 -17.75 34.36 -25.12
C VAL A 326 -17.60 34.38 -26.65
N VAL A 327 -17.38 33.22 -27.27
CA VAL A 327 -17.27 33.11 -28.74
C VAL A 327 -18.59 33.51 -29.41
N HIS A 328 -19.72 33.04 -28.89
CA HIS A 328 -21.04 33.37 -29.42
C HIS A 328 -21.33 34.88 -29.30
N ALA A 329 -21.03 35.50 -28.16
CA ALA A 329 -21.15 36.94 -27.97
C ALA A 329 -20.23 37.74 -28.91
N TRP A 330 -19.00 37.26 -29.14
CA TRP A 330 -18.06 37.87 -30.06
C TRP A 330 -18.53 37.81 -31.52
N ILE A 331 -19.04 36.65 -31.97
CA ILE A 331 -19.60 36.48 -33.31
C ILE A 331 -20.83 37.36 -33.51
N LYS A 332 -21.77 37.37 -32.55
CA LYS A 332 -22.99 38.18 -32.63
C LYS A 332 -22.71 39.69 -32.66
N ASN A 333 -21.71 40.15 -31.91
CA ASN A 333 -21.26 41.55 -31.94
C ASN A 333 -20.59 41.93 -33.27
N LYS A 334 -19.97 40.96 -33.96
CA LYS A 334 -19.39 41.15 -35.29
C LYS A 334 -20.46 41.23 -36.39
N GLU A 335 -21.57 40.50 -36.25
CA GLU A 335 -22.69 40.52 -37.22
C GLU A 335 -23.66 41.71 -37.05
N ASN A 336 -23.82 42.26 -35.85
CA ASN A 336 -24.71 43.42 -35.60
C ASN A 336 -24.07 44.47 -34.66
N PRO A 337 -23.23 45.39 -35.19
CA PRO A 337 -22.51 46.38 -34.37
C PRO A 337 -23.38 47.51 -33.80
N THR A 338 -24.69 47.59 -34.09
CA THR A 338 -25.52 48.77 -33.78
C THR A 338 -26.60 48.59 -32.69
N LEU A 339 -26.73 47.43 -32.03
CA LEU A 339 -27.88 47.21 -31.11
C LEU A 339 -27.56 46.99 -29.62
N TYR A 340 -26.30 47.06 -29.16
CA TYR A 340 -26.00 46.97 -27.72
C TYR A 340 -24.85 47.91 -27.31
N PRO A 341 -25.14 49.16 -26.89
CA PRO A 341 -24.12 50.07 -26.33
C PRO A 341 -23.57 49.62 -24.96
N GLY A 342 -24.08 48.53 -24.38
CA GLY A 342 -23.67 48.03 -23.04
C GLY A 342 -22.34 47.27 -23.00
N VAL A 343 -21.88 46.68 -24.11
CA VAL A 343 -20.62 45.90 -24.13
C VAL A 343 -19.39 46.80 -24.37
N ILE A 344 -19.60 48.02 -24.84
CA ILE A 344 -18.54 49.03 -25.02
C ILE A 344 -18.12 49.63 -23.67
N PHE A 345 -18.99 49.61 -22.65
CA PHE A 345 -18.69 50.21 -21.34
C PHE A 345 -17.66 49.41 -20.53
N LEU A 346 -17.65 48.08 -20.63
CA LEU A 346 -16.64 47.24 -19.96
C LEU A 346 -15.26 47.31 -20.62
N ARG A 347 -15.21 47.59 -21.93
CA ARG A 347 -13.94 47.84 -22.63
C ARG A 347 -13.29 49.16 -22.20
N HIS A 348 -14.10 50.15 -21.79
CA HIS A 348 -13.60 51.46 -21.38
C HIS A 348 -13.25 51.58 -19.89
N GLN A 349 -13.82 50.74 -19.01
CA GLN A 349 -13.44 50.69 -17.59
C GLN A 349 -12.21 49.82 -17.31
N PHE A 350 -11.99 48.71 -18.04
CA PHE A 350 -10.77 47.91 -17.86
C PHE A 350 -9.48 48.63 -18.29
N PHE A 351 -9.56 49.54 -19.26
CA PHE A 351 -8.40 50.33 -19.70
C PHE A 351 -8.11 51.57 -18.83
N LYS A 352 -8.98 51.90 -17.87
CA LYS A 352 -8.81 53.04 -16.95
C LYS A 352 -8.27 52.67 -15.57
N LEU A 353 -8.10 51.38 -15.30
CA LEU A 353 -7.50 50.85 -14.06
C LEU A 353 -6.03 50.44 -14.21
N TYR A 354 -5.43 50.68 -15.38
CA TYR A 354 -4.03 50.40 -15.68
C TYR A 354 -3.32 51.59 -16.34
N ARG A 355 -3.64 52.81 -15.88
CA ARG A 355 -2.84 54.00 -16.17
C ARG A 355 -2.75 54.91 -14.96
#